data_AF-A0A497QEZ7-F1
#
_entry.id   AF-A0A497QEZ7-F1
#
_cell.length_a   1.000
_cell.length_b   1.000
_cell.length_c   1.000
_cell.angle_alpha   90.00
_cell.angle_beta   90.00
_cell.angle_gamma   90.00
#
_symmetry.space_group_name_H-M   'P 1'
#
loop_
_entity.id
_entity.type
_entity.pdbx_description
1 polymer ?
#
loop_
_entity_poly.entity_id
_entity_poly.type
_entity_poly.pdbx_seq_one_letter_code
_entity_poly.pdbx_strand_id
1 'polypeptide(L)' 'MTSHRIKYLVRQNAKVQLSIKNIEGFYIRKVTPFGTSAKVDCPKAHLGKTVYLVVVQND' A
#
# COMPACT_ATOMS: atom_id res chain seq x y z
N MET A 1 16.99 15.67 -3.66
CA MET A 1 15.89 16.09 -2.77
C MET A 1 14.68 16.46 -3.61
N THR A 2 13.80 15.52 -3.97
CA THR A 2 12.47 15.89 -4.47
C THR A 2 11.46 14.80 -4.08
N SER A 3 11.01 14.89 -2.83
CA SER A 3 9.90 14.10 -2.28
C SER A 3 8.61 14.52 -2.98
N HIS A 4 8.10 13.65 -3.86
CA HIS A 4 6.78 13.83 -4.44
C HIS A 4 5.74 13.27 -3.46
N ARG A 5 5.23 14.12 -2.57
CA ARG A 5 4.06 13.80 -1.72
C ARG A 5 2.81 13.74 -2.60
N ILE A 6 2.36 12.53 -2.93
CA ILE A 6 1.06 12.31 -3.55
C ILE A 6 -0.04 12.72 -2.55
N LYS A 7 -0.72 13.83 -2.84
CA LYS A 7 -1.94 14.28 -2.16
C LYS A 7 -3.12 13.46 -2.70
N TYR A 8 -3.58 12.45 -1.96
CA TYR A 8 -4.82 11.76 -2.29
C TYR A 8 -6.03 12.61 -1.92
N LEU A 9 -6.70 13.17 -2.93
CA LEU A 9 -8.05 13.71 -2.82
C LEU A 9 -8.99 12.73 -3.52
N VAL A 10 -9.50 11.73 -2.81
CA VAL A 10 -10.50 10.80 -3.35
C VAL A 10 -11.88 11.40 -3.10
N ARG A 11 -12.45 11.95 -4.16
CA ARG A 11 -13.84 12.42 -4.26
C ARG A 11 -14.78 11.22 -4.10
N GLN A 12 -15.69 11.27 -3.12
CA GLN A 12 -16.60 10.15 -2.82
C GLN A 12 -17.57 9.89 -4.00
N ASN A 13 -17.76 8.60 -4.32
CA ASN A 13 -18.57 8.02 -5.42
C ASN A 13 -17.89 7.74 -6.77
N ALA A 14 -16.56 7.64 -6.85
CA ALA A 14 -15.91 6.95 -7.96
C ALA A 14 -15.56 5.51 -7.56
N LYS A 15 -15.99 4.51 -8.35
CA LYS A 15 -15.43 3.16 -8.25
C LYS A 15 -13.93 3.27 -8.57
N VAL A 16 -13.08 3.19 -7.56
CA VAL A 16 -11.62 3.27 -7.73
C VAL A 16 -11.12 1.90 -8.17
N GLN A 17 -10.58 1.82 -9.38
CA GLN A 17 -9.95 0.61 -9.91
C GLN A 17 -8.43 0.83 -9.97
N LEU A 18 -7.67 -0.15 -9.47
CA LEU A 18 -6.21 -0.21 -9.57
C LEU A 18 -5.85 -1.43 -10.44
N SER A 19 -5.07 -1.22 -11.51
CA SER A 19 -4.58 -2.30 -12.39
C SER A 19 -3.06 -2.26 -12.42
N ILE A 20 -2.43 -3.40 -12.13
CA ILE A 20 -0.98 -3.57 -12.07
C ILE A 20 -0.62 -4.79 -12.91
N LYS A 21 0.42 -4.68 -13.75
CA LYS A 21 0.95 -5.78 -14.58
C LYS A 21 2.27 -6.29 -13.99
N ASN A 22 2.66 -7.51 -14.35
CA ASN A 22 3.94 -8.13 -13.96
C ASN A 22 4.13 -8.23 -12.43
N ILE A 23 3.05 -8.57 -11.70
CA ILE A 23 3.15 -8.83 -10.26
C ILE A 23 3.69 -10.23 -10.01
N GLU A 24 4.57 -10.38 -9.03
CA GLU A 24 4.99 -11.70 -8.52
C GLU A 24 3.95 -12.26 -7.55
N GLY A 25 3.26 -11.37 -6.81
CA GLY A 25 2.23 -11.76 -5.86
C GLY A 25 1.61 -10.58 -5.13
N PHE A 26 0.61 -10.85 -4.30
CA PHE A 26 -0.01 -9.84 -3.45
C PHE A 26 -0.52 -10.43 -2.12
N TYR A 27 -0.64 -9.58 -1.11
CA TYR A 27 -1.16 -9.91 0.21
C TYR A 27 -2.24 -8.91 0.63
N ILE A 28 -3.26 -9.41 1.32
CA ILE A 28 -4.26 -8.58 2.01
C ILE A 28 -4.01 -8.75 3.50
N ARG A 29 -3.65 -7.67 4.18
CA ARG A 29 -3.30 -7.71 5.61
C ARG A 29 -3.90 -6.52 6.36
N LYS A 30 -4.04 -6.67 7.67
CA LYS A 30 -4.38 -5.57 8.59
C LYS A 30 -3.08 -4.97 9.12
N VAL A 31 -3.00 -3.64 9.16
CA VAL A 31 -1.81 -2.95 9.70
C VAL A 31 -1.82 -3.06 11.22
N THR A 32 -0.79 -3.72 11.77
CA THR A 32 -0.56 -3.87 13.21
C THR A 32 0.77 -3.21 13.62
N PRO A 33 0.95 -2.85 14.91
CA PRO A 33 2.23 -2.36 15.42
C PRO A 33 3.41 -3.32 15.14
N PHE A 34 4.62 -2.78 15.04
CA PHE A 34 5.85 -3.48 14.64
C PHE A 34 6.14 -4.73 15.52
N GLY A 35 6.26 -5.91 14.89
CA GLY A 35 6.72 -7.19 15.50
C GLY A 35 8.13 -7.63 15.06
N THR A 36 8.45 -8.93 15.02
CA THR A 36 9.79 -9.47 14.67
C THR A 36 10.00 -9.91 13.21
N SER A 37 8.98 -9.81 12.34
CA SER A 37 9.07 -10.24 10.94
C SER A 37 9.65 -9.17 10.01
N ALA A 38 9.94 -9.54 8.75
CA ALA A 38 10.22 -8.61 7.66
C ALA A 38 9.09 -7.57 7.51
N LYS A 39 9.46 -6.32 7.21
CA LYS A 39 8.53 -5.18 7.25
C LYS A 39 8.61 -4.37 5.96
N VAL A 40 7.44 -4.06 5.44
CA VAL A 40 7.25 -2.99 4.46
C VAL A 40 6.74 -1.79 5.25
N ASP A 41 7.39 -0.63 5.08
CA ASP A 41 7.01 0.58 5.80
C ASP A 41 5.59 1.02 5.41
N CYS A 42 4.69 1.00 6.40
CA CYS A 42 3.32 1.50 6.25
C CYS A 42 3.17 2.79 7.08
N PRO A 43 2.74 3.91 6.48
CA PRO A 43 2.54 5.15 7.24
C PRO A 43 1.57 4.94 8.42
N LYS A 44 1.89 5.53 9.58
CA LYS A 44 1.07 5.42 10.80
C LYS A 44 -0.40 5.83 10.60
N ALA A 45 -0.69 6.69 9.61
CA ALA A 45 -2.03 7.10 9.21
C ALA A 45 -2.93 5.94 8.70
N HIS A 46 -2.36 4.75 8.46
CA HIS A 46 -3.07 3.56 8.02
C HIS A 46 -3.21 2.47 9.10
N LEU A 47 -2.78 2.73 10.35
CA LEU A 47 -2.99 1.80 11.46
C LEU A 47 -4.48 1.41 11.57
N GLY A 48 -4.74 0.12 11.77
CA GLY A 48 -6.09 -0.43 11.88
C GLY A 48 -6.84 -0.62 10.55
N LYS A 49 -6.31 -0.15 9.43
CA LYS A 49 -6.90 -0.33 8.09
C LYS A 49 -6.45 -1.65 7.44
N THR A 50 -7.26 -2.14 6.50
CA THR A 50 -6.87 -3.20 5.56
C THR A 50 -6.05 -2.58 4.44
N VAL A 51 -4.92 -3.20 4.11
CA VAL A 51 -4.04 -2.77 3.03
C VAL A 51 -3.78 -3.92 2.07
N TYR A 52 -3.59 -3.57 0.81
CA TYR A 52 -3.07 -4.46 -0.22
C TYR A 52 -1.56 -4.21 -0.33
N LEU A 53 -0.76 -5.26 -0.19
CA LEU A 53 0.66 -5.24 -0.50
C LEU A 53 0.87 -5.99 -1.81
N VAL A 54 1.46 -5.34 -2.80
CA VAL A 54 1.74 -5.95 -4.10
C VAL A 54 3.25 -6.08 -4.25
N VAL A 55 3.72 -7.28 -4.58
CA VAL A 55 5.13 -7.57 -4.88
C VAL A 55 5.26 -7.60 -6.39
N VAL A 56 6.20 -6.81 -6.92
CA VAL A 56 6.51 -6.72 -8.35
C VAL A 56 7.91 -7.28 -8.59
N GLN A 57 8.15 -7.77 -9.80
CA GLN A 57 9.50 -8.20 -10.18
C GLN A 57 10.45 -7.01 -10.04
N ASN A 58 11.60 -7.23 -9.40
CA ASN A 58 12.69 -6.27 -9.47
C ASN A 58 13.22 -6.26 -10.91
N ASP A 59 13.47 -5.06 -11.46
CA ASP A 59 14.30 -4.90 -12.66
C ASP A 59 15.78 -5.20 -12.33
#